data_AF-A0A417QLW0-F1
#
_entry.id   AF-A0A417QLW0-F1
#
_cell.length_a   1.000
_cell.length_b   1.000
_cell.length_c   1.000
_cell.angle_alpha   90.00
_cell.angle_beta   90.00
_cell.angle_gamma   90.00
#
_symmetry.space_group_name_H-M   'P 1'
#
loop_
_entity.id
_entity.type
_entity.pdbx_description
1 polymer ?
#
loop_
_entity_poly.entity_id
_entity_poly.type
_entity_poly.pdbx_seq_one_letter_code
_entity_poly.pdbx_strand_id
1 'polypeptide(L)'
;MKDSQKKSTVLEGYTYFVEKVRENQRQEMNLEEAVDSAIKDCIDNHVLEDFFKNRRDEVKKMTHLDYTWEKRERLIRMEEYADGKAEGMREGEAAGMLKGKAAGIREGEAVGKLKGKIDSLMEILQELGDVPEALQTRIKSEKDLQVLTSWLKAVARADSVEEFQAKAGLL
;
A
#
# COMPACT_ATOMS: atom_id res chain seq x y z
N MET A 1 -45.97 -4.43 32.73
CA MET A 1 -44.76 -4.91 33.46
C MET A 1 -44.44 -6.38 33.19
N LYS A 2 -45.42 -7.31 33.14
CA LYS A 2 -45.16 -8.74 32.82
C LYS A 2 -44.55 -8.99 31.44
N ASP A 3 -44.89 -8.18 30.43
CA ASP A 3 -44.40 -8.39 29.05
C ASP A 3 -42.93 -7.99 28.86
N SER A 4 -42.38 -7.07 29.66
CA SER A 4 -40.97 -6.68 29.58
C SER A 4 -40.04 -7.72 30.24
N GLN A 5 -40.46 -8.31 31.37
CA GLN A 5 -39.68 -9.37 32.03
C GLN A 5 -39.63 -10.64 31.17
N LYS A 6 -40.76 -11.05 30.58
CA LYS A 6 -40.80 -12.23 29.69
C LYS A 6 -39.91 -12.09 28.46
N LYS A 7 -39.81 -10.89 27.87
CA LYS A 7 -38.91 -10.64 26.73
C LYS A 7 -37.43 -10.74 27.11
N SER A 8 -37.05 -10.33 28.32
CA SER A 8 -35.67 -10.47 28.83
C SER A 8 -35.29 -11.93 29.00
N THR A 9 -36.15 -12.73 29.64
CA THR A 9 -35.89 -14.16 29.90
C THR A 9 -35.78 -14.98 28.61
N VAL A 10 -36.57 -14.65 27.58
CA VAL A 10 -36.47 -15.31 26.27
C VAL A 10 -35.18 -14.96 25.56
N LEU A 11 -34.77 -13.70 25.59
CA LEU A 11 -33.53 -13.26 24.97
C LEU A 11 -32.30 -13.86 25.68
N GLU A 12 -32.34 -13.92 27.01
CA GLU A 12 -31.31 -14.55 27.85
C GLU A 12 -31.18 -16.04 27.53
N GLY A 13 -32.29 -16.77 27.44
CA GLY A 13 -32.28 -18.20 27.11
C GLY A 13 -31.77 -18.48 25.69
N TYR A 14 -32.10 -17.62 24.72
CA TYR A 14 -31.55 -17.75 23.37
C TYR A 14 -30.05 -17.41 23.33
N THR A 15 -29.61 -16.42 24.09
CA THR A 15 -28.19 -16.07 24.23
C THR A 15 -27.39 -17.25 24.79
N TYR A 16 -27.92 -17.90 25.84
CA TYR A 16 -27.33 -19.10 26.42
C TYR A 16 -27.18 -20.23 25.39
N PHE A 17 -28.22 -20.49 24.59
CA PHE A 17 -28.18 -21.47 23.51
C PHE A 17 -27.07 -21.15 22.48
N VAL A 18 -27.01 -19.91 21.99
CA VAL A 18 -26.00 -19.50 21.00
C VAL A 18 -24.59 -19.61 21.57
N GLU A 19 -24.38 -19.25 22.83
CA GLU A 19 -23.08 -19.41 23.50
C GLU A 19 -22.68 -20.88 23.59
N LYS A 20 -23.61 -21.78 23.94
CA LYS A 20 -23.36 -23.23 23.96
C LYS A 20 -23.01 -23.80 22.60
N VAL A 21 -23.70 -23.40 21.54
CA VAL A 21 -23.34 -23.81 20.16
C VAL A 21 -21.91 -23.35 19.82
N ARG A 22 -21.55 -22.11 20.18
CA ARG A 22 -20.20 -21.58 19.95
C ARG A 22 -19.13 -22.30 20.77
N GLU A 23 -19.42 -22.66 22.02
CA GLU A 23 -18.53 -23.45 22.87
C GLU A 23 -18.26 -24.83 22.27
N ASN A 24 -19.31 -25.53 21.86
CA ASN A 24 -19.21 -26.84 21.25
C ASN A 24 -18.40 -26.81 19.94
N GLN A 25 -18.60 -25.79 19.10
CA GLN A 25 -17.80 -25.61 17.88
C GLN A 25 -16.33 -25.29 18.15
N ARG A 26 -16.01 -24.58 19.24
CA ARG A 26 -14.61 -24.37 19.66
C ARG A 26 -13.92 -25.66 20.12
N GLN A 27 -14.70 -26.66 20.53
CA GLN A 27 -14.24 -28.00 20.85
C GLN A 27 -14.22 -28.92 19.62
N GLU A 28 -14.25 -28.35 18.42
CA GLU A 28 -14.20 -29.05 17.13
C GLU A 28 -15.41 -29.97 16.86
N MET A 29 -16.51 -29.83 17.62
CA MET A 29 -17.77 -30.49 17.26
C MET A 29 -18.30 -29.91 15.95
N ASN A 30 -18.85 -30.78 15.09
CA ASN A 30 -19.51 -30.30 13.90
C ASN A 30 -20.79 -29.52 14.27
N LEU A 31 -21.27 -28.67 13.35
CA LEU A 31 -22.39 -27.75 13.65
C LEU A 31 -23.67 -28.49 14.07
N GLU A 32 -23.97 -29.64 13.47
CA GLU A 32 -25.17 -30.41 13.81
C GLU A 32 -25.08 -30.96 15.24
N GLU A 33 -23.95 -31.59 15.59
CA GLU A 33 -23.68 -32.07 16.95
C GLU A 33 -23.65 -30.94 17.98
N ALA A 34 -23.05 -29.79 17.62
CA ALA A 34 -22.95 -28.63 18.48
C ALA A 34 -24.33 -28.05 18.81
N VAL A 35 -25.23 -28.00 17.84
CA VAL A 35 -26.61 -27.55 18.02
C VAL A 35 -27.41 -28.57 18.83
N ASP A 36 -27.26 -29.86 18.56
CA ASP A 36 -27.94 -30.91 19.31
C ASP A 36 -27.55 -30.95 20.79
N SER A 37 -26.25 -30.83 21.05
CA SER A 37 -25.68 -30.74 22.39
C SER A 37 -26.15 -29.48 23.11
N ALA A 38 -26.17 -28.32 22.45
CA ALA A 38 -26.66 -27.07 23.03
C ALA A 38 -28.16 -27.11 23.36
N ILE A 39 -28.99 -27.71 22.48
CA ILE A 39 -30.43 -27.91 22.75
C ILE A 39 -30.61 -28.81 23.97
N LYS A 40 -29.84 -29.89 24.08
CA LYS A 40 -29.89 -30.80 25.22
C LYS A 40 -29.51 -30.08 26.51
N ASP A 41 -28.42 -29.32 26.50
CA ASP A 41 -27.96 -28.54 27.66
C ASP A 41 -29.00 -27.50 28.09
N CYS A 42 -29.70 -26.85 27.15
CA CYS A 42 -30.80 -25.95 27.48
C CYS A 42 -31.97 -26.68 28.17
N ILE A 43 -32.34 -27.87 27.69
CA ILE A 43 -33.39 -28.69 28.30
C ILE A 43 -32.99 -29.14 29.71
N ASP A 44 -31.76 -29.65 29.86
CA ASP A 44 -31.25 -30.19 31.13
C ASP A 44 -31.10 -29.09 32.20
N ASN A 45 -30.85 -27.84 31.80
CA ASN A 45 -30.74 -26.68 32.69
C ASN A 45 -32.04 -25.86 32.80
N HIS A 46 -33.18 -26.37 32.29
CA HIS A 46 -34.48 -25.69 32.32
C HIS A 46 -34.51 -24.31 31.63
N VAL A 47 -33.65 -24.08 30.64
CA VAL A 47 -33.57 -22.87 29.83
C VAL A 47 -34.43 -23.03 28.57
N LEU A 48 -35.56 -22.32 28.51
CA LEU A 48 -36.52 -22.41 27.38
C LEU A 48 -36.90 -23.87 27.01
N GLU A 49 -36.96 -24.73 28.02
CA GLU A 49 -37.11 -26.18 27.87
C GLU A 49 -38.30 -26.58 26.97
N ASP A 50 -39.51 -26.07 27.27
CA ASP A 50 -40.72 -26.38 26.50
C ASP A 50 -40.61 -25.89 25.05
N PHE A 51 -39.93 -24.77 24.81
CA PHE A 51 -39.72 -24.26 23.46
C PHE A 51 -38.82 -25.20 22.67
N PHE A 52 -37.67 -25.60 23.23
CA PHE A 52 -36.73 -26.49 22.57
C PHE A 52 -37.27 -27.92 22.39
N LYS A 53 -38.08 -28.43 23.32
CA LYS A 53 -38.78 -29.71 23.16
C LYS A 53 -39.76 -29.69 22.00
N ASN A 54 -40.53 -28.61 21.86
CA ASN A 54 -41.59 -28.51 20.86
C ASN A 54 -41.11 -28.05 19.47
N ARG A 55 -39.96 -27.35 19.38
CA ARG A 55 -39.45 -26.76 18.13
C ARG A 55 -38.04 -27.19 17.75
N ARG A 56 -37.57 -28.31 18.29
CA ARG A 56 -36.20 -28.82 18.08
C ARG A 56 -35.75 -28.79 16.62
N ASP A 57 -36.52 -29.36 15.72
CA ASP A 57 -36.12 -29.50 14.31
C ASP A 57 -36.09 -28.16 13.56
N GLU A 58 -37.02 -27.26 13.90
CA GLU A 58 -37.06 -25.90 13.34
C GLU A 58 -35.84 -25.10 13.79
N VAL A 59 -35.52 -25.16 15.09
CA VAL A 59 -34.33 -24.51 15.67
C VAL A 59 -33.05 -25.05 15.03
N LYS A 60 -32.92 -26.38 14.87
CA LYS A 60 -31.77 -26.98 14.18
C LYS A 60 -31.61 -26.45 12.77
N LYS A 61 -32.69 -26.47 11.99
CA LYS A 61 -32.67 -26.04 10.59
C LYS A 61 -32.31 -24.56 10.46
N MET A 62 -32.95 -23.69 11.25
CA MET A 62 -32.67 -22.26 11.25
C MET A 62 -31.23 -21.97 11.65
N THR A 63 -30.77 -22.55 12.76
CA THR A 63 -29.40 -22.37 13.25
C THR A 63 -28.38 -22.84 12.22
N HIS A 64 -28.64 -23.97 11.55
CA HIS A 64 -27.75 -24.47 10.50
C HIS A 64 -27.65 -23.51 9.31
N LEU A 65 -28.79 -22.96 8.86
CA LEU A 65 -28.82 -21.97 7.79
C LEU A 65 -28.05 -20.71 8.20
N ASP A 66 -28.37 -20.13 9.36
CA ASP A 66 -27.78 -18.88 9.82
C ASP A 66 -26.26 -19.01 9.98
N TYR A 67 -25.76 -20.07 10.62
CA TYR A 67 -24.33 -20.31 10.75
C TYR A 67 -23.62 -20.55 9.42
N THR A 68 -24.29 -21.21 8.47
CA THR A 68 -23.73 -21.40 7.13
C THR A 68 -23.61 -20.08 6.38
N TRP A 69 -24.61 -19.21 6.51
CA TRP A 69 -24.59 -17.86 5.95
C TRP A 69 -23.52 -16.98 6.60
N GLU A 70 -23.44 -16.94 7.94
CA GLU A 70 -22.42 -16.20 8.68
C GLU A 70 -20.99 -16.64 8.29
N LYS A 71 -20.78 -17.96 8.13
CA LYS A 71 -19.49 -18.50 7.70
C LYS A 71 -19.17 -18.07 6.27
N ARG A 72 -20.13 -18.12 5.36
CA ARG A 72 -19.95 -17.69 3.97
C ARG A 72 -19.67 -16.19 3.87
N GLU A 73 -20.41 -15.37 4.60
CA GLU A 73 -20.21 -13.92 4.64
C GLU A 73 -18.81 -13.58 5.15
N ARG A 74 -18.36 -14.27 6.21
CA ARG A 74 -16.99 -14.11 6.73
C ARG A 74 -15.94 -14.43 5.68
N LEU A 75 -16.11 -15.52 4.92
CA LEU A 75 -15.19 -15.91 3.86
C LEU A 75 -15.14 -14.86 2.75
N ILE A 76 -16.29 -14.40 2.26
CA ILE A 76 -16.38 -13.34 1.25
C ILE A 76 -15.65 -12.08 1.74
N ARG A 77 -15.91 -11.65 2.99
CA ARG A 77 -15.24 -10.48 3.56
C ARG A 77 -13.73 -10.66 3.68
N MET A 78 -13.25 -11.86 3.98
CA MET A 78 -11.82 -12.17 4.02
C MET A 78 -11.19 -12.13 2.63
N GLU A 79 -11.87 -12.68 1.62
CA GLU A 79 -11.47 -12.64 0.22
C GLU A 79 -11.42 -11.19 -0.29
N GLU A 80 -12.49 -10.42 -0.10
CA GLU A 80 -12.56 -9.00 -0.48
C GLU A 80 -11.46 -8.17 0.19
N TYR A 81 -11.15 -8.44 1.47
CA TYR A 81 -10.05 -7.78 2.16
C TYR A 81 -8.69 -8.16 1.59
N ALA A 82 -8.48 -9.45 1.27
CA ALA A 82 -7.26 -9.92 0.65
C ALA A 82 -7.05 -9.33 -0.75
N ASP A 83 -8.11 -9.29 -1.55
CA ASP A 83 -8.12 -8.71 -2.89
C ASP A 83 -7.86 -7.20 -2.82
N GLY A 84 -8.55 -6.47 -1.93
CA GLY A 84 -8.32 -5.04 -1.73
C GLY A 84 -6.89 -4.73 -1.27
N LYS A 85 -6.29 -5.58 -0.41
CA LYS A 85 -4.88 -5.44 -0.01
C LYS A 85 -3.93 -5.70 -1.19
N ALA A 86 -4.20 -6.73 -1.99
CA ALA A 86 -3.39 -7.07 -3.15
C ALA A 86 -3.45 -5.97 -4.22
N GLU A 87 -4.65 -5.44 -4.48
CA GLU A 87 -4.85 -4.30 -5.38
C GLU A 87 -4.13 -3.06 -4.89
N GLY A 88 -4.28 -2.71 -3.61
CA GLY A 88 -3.57 -1.55 -3.03
C GLY A 88 -2.05 -1.66 -3.12
N MET A 89 -1.48 -2.86 -2.93
CA MET A 89 -0.04 -3.07 -3.15
C MET A 89 0.36 -2.90 -4.62
N ARG A 90 -0.40 -3.47 -5.54
CA ARG A 90 -0.16 -3.36 -6.99
C ARG A 90 -0.21 -1.91 -7.46
N GLU A 91 -1.21 -1.15 -7.02
CA GLU A 91 -1.33 0.29 -7.33
C GLU A 91 -0.19 1.10 -6.71
N GLY A 92 0.18 0.81 -5.47
CA GLY A 92 1.30 1.46 -4.79
C GLY A 92 2.63 1.24 -5.49
N GLU A 93 2.92 0.00 -5.90
CA GLU A 93 4.13 -0.34 -6.66
C GLU A 93 4.16 0.35 -8.03
N ALA A 94 3.04 0.31 -8.77
CA ALA A 94 2.93 0.97 -10.07
C ALA A 94 3.13 2.49 -9.95
N ALA A 95 2.49 3.14 -8.98
CA ALA A 95 2.64 4.57 -8.73
C ALA A 95 4.07 4.91 -8.29
N GLY A 96 4.69 4.08 -7.46
CA GLY A 96 6.08 4.22 -7.04
C GLY A 96 7.06 4.14 -8.21
N MET A 97 6.89 3.15 -9.08
CA MET A 97 7.73 2.97 -10.27
C MET A 97 7.59 4.15 -11.24
N LEU A 98 6.37 4.63 -11.49
CA LEU A 98 6.13 5.78 -12.36
C LEU A 98 6.80 7.04 -11.81
N LYS A 99 6.63 7.33 -10.50
CA LYS A 99 7.28 8.48 -9.85
C LYS A 99 8.79 8.37 -9.88
N GLY A 100 9.34 7.20 -9.57
CA GLY A 100 10.77 6.93 -9.59
C GLY A 100 11.37 7.12 -10.99
N LYS A 101 10.72 6.55 -12.01
CA LYS A 101 11.15 6.70 -13.41
C LYS A 101 11.11 8.16 -13.86
N ALA A 102 10.05 8.90 -13.54
CA ALA A 102 9.94 10.32 -13.89
C ALA A 102 11.00 11.18 -13.19
N ALA A 103 11.30 10.90 -11.92
CA ALA A 103 12.37 11.58 -11.20
C ALA A 103 13.75 11.27 -11.80
N GLY A 104 14.03 9.99 -12.07
CA GLY A 104 15.30 9.56 -12.65
C GLY A 104 15.54 10.13 -14.06
N ILE A 105 14.50 10.20 -14.92
CA ILE A 105 14.61 10.84 -16.23
C ILE A 105 14.96 12.32 -16.07
N ARG A 106 14.25 13.05 -15.20
CA ARG A 106 14.50 14.48 -15.00
C ARG A 106 15.91 14.77 -14.48
N GLU A 107 16.36 13.98 -13.50
CA GLU A 107 17.72 14.09 -12.95
C GLU A 107 18.77 13.74 -14.01
N GLY A 108 18.57 12.64 -14.74
CA GLY A 108 19.44 12.22 -15.83
C GLY A 108 19.53 13.26 -16.95
N GLU A 109 18.42 13.89 -17.34
CA GLU A 109 18.41 14.97 -18.32
C GLU A 109 19.14 16.22 -17.83
N ALA A 110 18.99 16.59 -16.56
CA ALA A 110 19.69 17.74 -15.99
C ALA A 110 21.20 17.52 -15.95
N VAL A 111 21.64 16.36 -15.46
CA VAL A 111 23.05 15.96 -15.44
C VAL A 111 23.61 15.84 -16.85
N GLY A 112 22.85 15.24 -17.77
CA GLY A 112 23.23 15.09 -19.18
C GLY A 112 23.43 16.42 -19.89
N LYS A 113 22.55 17.41 -19.65
CA LYS A 113 22.71 18.77 -20.19
C LYS A 113 23.94 19.49 -19.66
N LEU A 114 24.25 19.34 -18.37
CA LEU A 114 25.46 19.92 -17.77
C LEU A 114 26.71 19.28 -18.38
N LYS A 115 26.78 17.95 -18.35
CA LYS A 115 27.90 17.18 -18.89
C LYS A 115 28.14 17.49 -20.36
N GLY A 116 27.07 17.48 -21.18
CA GLY A 116 27.19 17.81 -22.60
C GLY A 116 27.74 19.21 -22.85
N LYS A 117 27.33 20.23 -22.07
CA LYS A 117 27.89 21.58 -22.21
C LYS A 117 29.35 21.66 -21.76
N ILE A 118 29.72 20.97 -20.68
CA ILE A 118 31.11 20.89 -20.21
C ILE A 118 31.98 20.20 -21.27
N ASP A 119 31.54 19.05 -21.79
CA ASP A 119 32.26 18.27 -22.79
C ASP A 119 32.47 19.10 -24.07
N SER A 120 31.42 19.77 -24.58
CA SER A 120 31.55 20.66 -25.75
C SER A 120 32.47 21.86 -25.49
N LEU A 121 32.41 22.47 -24.29
CA LEU A 121 33.29 23.60 -23.96
C LEU A 121 34.76 23.16 -23.91
N MET A 122 35.02 21.99 -23.33
CA MET A 122 36.35 21.40 -23.23
C MET A 122 36.91 21.04 -24.61
N GLU A 123 36.09 20.47 -25.49
CA GLU A 123 36.48 20.12 -26.86
C GLU A 123 36.94 21.37 -27.63
N ILE A 124 36.16 22.46 -27.62
CA ILE A 124 36.55 23.71 -28.28
C ILE A 124 37.82 24.31 -27.64
N LEU A 125 37.92 24.31 -26.31
CA LEU A 125 39.10 24.86 -25.64
C LEU A 125 40.39 24.11 -25.99
N GLN A 126 40.31 22.79 -26.17
CA GLN A 126 41.46 21.96 -26.60
C GLN A 126 41.90 22.27 -28.03
N GLU A 127 40.99 22.70 -28.91
CA GLU A 127 41.34 23.17 -30.26
C GLU A 127 42.04 24.53 -30.25
N LEU A 128 41.74 25.39 -29.27
CA LEU A 128 42.34 26.72 -29.12
C LEU A 128 43.73 26.69 -28.47
N GLY A 129 44.06 25.65 -27.70
CA GLY A 129 45.37 25.49 -27.09
C GLY A 129 45.39 24.64 -25.82
N ASP A 130 46.50 24.69 -25.09
CA ASP A 130 46.66 23.97 -23.82
C ASP A 130 45.77 24.56 -22.74
N VAL A 131 44.83 23.77 -22.22
CA VAL A 131 43.89 24.20 -21.18
C VAL A 131 44.51 23.99 -19.79
N PRO A 132 44.79 25.06 -19.01
CA PRO A 132 45.37 24.94 -17.68
C PRO A 132 44.51 24.10 -16.75
N GLU A 133 45.12 23.26 -15.91
CA GLU A 133 44.40 22.34 -15.02
C GLU A 133 43.40 23.06 -14.09
N ALA A 134 43.77 24.24 -13.59
CA ALA A 134 42.89 25.08 -12.77
C ALA A 134 41.59 25.46 -13.52
N LEU A 135 41.69 25.77 -14.81
CA LEU A 135 40.54 26.10 -15.66
C LEU A 135 39.66 24.87 -15.90
N GLN A 136 40.27 23.71 -16.16
CA GLN A 136 39.54 22.45 -16.33
C GLN A 136 38.72 22.11 -15.08
N THR A 137 39.33 22.23 -13.89
CA THR A 137 38.65 21.96 -12.62
C THR A 137 37.51 22.96 -12.36
N ARG A 138 37.71 24.24 -12.70
CA ARG A 138 36.65 25.26 -12.56
C ARG A 138 35.46 24.99 -13.48
N ILE A 139 35.71 24.54 -14.72
CA ILE A 139 34.66 24.21 -15.69
C ILE A 139 33.91 22.95 -15.26
N LYS A 140 34.63 21.88 -14.89
CA LYS A 140 34.04 20.59 -14.48
C LYS A 140 33.21 20.67 -13.18
N SER A 141 33.49 21.66 -12.33
CA SER A 141 32.75 21.89 -11.09
C SER A 141 31.53 22.82 -11.25
N GLU A 142 31.34 23.42 -12.43
CA GLU A 142 30.21 24.31 -12.68
C GLU A 142 28.88 23.53 -12.78
N LYS A 143 27.87 24.01 -12.05
CA LYS A 143 26.54 23.39 -11.96
C LYS A 143 25.44 24.27 -12.54
N ASP A 144 25.76 25.52 -12.89
CA ASP A 144 24.82 26.43 -13.52
C ASP A 144 24.89 26.33 -15.06
N LEU A 145 23.78 25.88 -15.66
CA LEU A 145 23.62 25.80 -17.10
C LEU A 145 23.73 27.16 -17.81
N GLN A 146 23.33 28.25 -17.16
CA GLN A 146 23.43 29.60 -17.73
C GLN A 146 24.89 30.04 -17.80
N VAL A 147 25.66 29.79 -16.74
CA VAL A 147 27.11 30.07 -16.72
C VAL A 147 27.81 29.28 -17.81
N LEU A 148 27.60 27.96 -17.89
CA LEU A 148 28.16 27.13 -18.96
C LEU A 148 27.75 27.60 -20.36
N THR A 149 26.50 28.04 -20.52
CA THR A 149 26.02 28.61 -21.80
C THR A 149 26.71 29.92 -22.13
N SER A 150 26.97 30.76 -21.15
CA SER A 150 27.70 32.01 -21.34
C SER A 150 29.15 31.75 -21.75
N TRP A 151 29.80 30.75 -21.13
CA TRP A 151 31.15 30.33 -21.48
C TRP A 151 31.23 29.69 -22.86
N LEU A 152 30.25 28.87 -23.25
CA LEU A 152 30.15 28.36 -24.62
C LEU A 152 30.03 29.48 -25.67
N LYS A 153 29.32 30.56 -25.36
CA LYS A 153 29.26 31.75 -26.24
C LYS A 153 30.57 32.53 -26.26
N ALA A 154 31.27 32.58 -25.13
CA ALA A 154 32.56 33.27 -25.00
C ALA A 154 33.65 32.53 -25.77
N VAL A 155 33.75 31.20 -25.61
CA VAL A 155 34.76 30.38 -26.28
C VAL A 155 34.57 30.39 -27.80
N ALA A 156 33.33 30.38 -28.28
CA ALA A 156 33.03 30.43 -29.72
C ALA A 156 33.47 31.75 -30.41
N ARG A 157 33.92 32.74 -29.65
CA ARG A 157 34.42 34.04 -30.14
C ARG A 157 35.84 34.32 -29.67
N ALA A 158 36.51 33.35 -29.06
CA ALA A 158 37.87 33.49 -28.58
C ALA A 158 38.82 32.82 -29.58
N ASP A 159 39.95 33.46 -29.83
CA ASP A 159 41.01 32.95 -30.69
C ASP A 159 42.12 32.24 -29.89
N SER A 160 42.09 32.32 -28.55
CA SER A 160 42.98 31.58 -27.63
C SER A 160 42.32 31.27 -26.28
N VAL A 161 42.93 30.37 -25.49
CA VAL A 161 42.48 30.03 -24.14
C VAL A 161 42.53 31.24 -23.20
N GLU A 162 43.57 32.07 -23.29
CA GLU A 162 43.72 33.29 -22.49
C GLU A 162 42.63 34.32 -22.81
N GLU A 163 42.30 34.50 -24.10
CA GLU A 163 41.23 35.40 -24.52
C GLU A 163 39.87 34.91 -24.01
N PHE A 164 39.64 33.60 -24.05
CA PHE A 164 38.46 33.00 -23.43
C PHE A 164 38.39 33.30 -21.93
N GLN A 165 39.46 33.09 -21.17
CA GLN A 165 39.46 33.36 -19.73
C GLN A 165 39.16 34.83 -19.42
N ALA A 166 39.69 35.77 -20.21
CA ALA A 166 39.36 37.20 -20.10
C ALA A 166 37.87 37.47 -20.35
N LYS A 167 37.32 36.94 -21.44
CA LYS A 167 35.91 37.13 -21.82
C LYS A 167 34.94 36.44 -20.85
N ALA A 168 35.35 35.32 -20.26
CA ALA A 168 34.56 34.53 -19.32
C ALA A 168 34.66 35.04 -17.87
N GLY A 169 35.54 36.00 -17.58
CA GLY A 169 35.79 36.51 -16.23
C GLY A 169 36.48 35.47 -15.32
N LEU A 170 37.40 34.70 -15.89
CA LEU A 170 38.13 33.59 -15.25
C LEU A 170 39.65 33.86 -15.15
N LEU A 171 40.06 35.13 -15.28
CA LEU A 171 41.41 35.63 -15.04
C LEU A 171 41.55 36.21 -13.63
#